data_AF-A0A9D5VU00-F1
#
_entry.id   AF-A0A9D5VU00-F1
#
_cell.length_a   1.000
_cell.length_b   1.000
_cell.length_c   1.000
_cell.angle_alpha   90.00
_cell.angle_beta   90.00
_cell.angle_gamma   90.00
#
_symmetry.space_group_name_H-M   'P 1'
#
loop_
_entity.id
_entity.type
_entity.pdbx_description
1 polymer ?
#
loop_
_entity_poly.entity_id
_entity_poly.type
_entity_poly.pdbx_seq_one_letter_code
_entity_poly.pdbx_strand_id
1 'polypeptide(L)'
;MKKVISLLLSIFILAPSFLWAAGGGGATDIVVVADTRVLGDGIMKYFATTYNEDMWMFAAWAAILTACYGAFLGVIMDYLMSKTGLDLKSRKIVEH
;
A
#
# COMPACT_ATOMS: atom_id res chain seq x y z
N MET A 1 42.82 14.48 -7.08
CA MET A 1 41.56 15.21 -7.35
C MET A 1 40.36 14.28 -7.52
N LYS A 2 40.35 13.32 -8.45
CA LYS A 2 39.21 12.39 -8.68
C LYS A 2 38.74 11.62 -7.43
N LYS A 3 39.68 11.16 -6.59
CA LYS A 3 39.37 10.45 -5.33
C LYS A 3 38.68 11.34 -4.29
N VAL A 4 39.04 12.62 -4.23
CA VAL A 4 38.44 13.60 -3.31
C VAL A 4 37.03 13.95 -3.76
N ILE A 5 36.82 14.10 -5.08
CA ILE A 5 35.49 14.32 -5.67
C ILE A 5 34.59 13.09 -5.44
N SER A 6 35.12 11.88 -5.60
CA SER A 6 34.40 10.63 -5.30
C SER A 6 34.01 10.49 -3.83
N LEU A 7 34.87 10.96 -2.92
CA LEU A 7 34.60 10.96 -1.48
C LEU A 7 33.51 12.00 -1.12
N LEU A 8 33.57 13.19 -1.71
CA LEU A 8 32.54 14.22 -1.53
C LEU A 8 31.18 13.80 -2.10
N LEU A 9 31.17 13.14 -3.27
CA LEU A 9 29.95 12.59 -3.87
C LEU A 9 29.33 11.47 -3.02
N SER A 10 30.14 10.57 -2.46
CA SER A 10 29.64 9.50 -1.60
C SER A 10 29.09 10.05 -0.28
N ILE A 11 29.73 11.07 0.31
CA ILE A 11 29.20 11.78 1.48
C ILE A 11 27.88 12.49 1.14
N PHE A 12 27.77 13.12 -0.04
CA PHE A 12 26.54 13.80 -0.45
C PHE A 12 25.37 12.84 -0.71
N ILE A 13 25.64 11.67 -1.30
CA ILE A 13 24.63 10.62 -1.52
C ILE A 13 24.17 10.00 -0.20
N LEU A 14 25.07 9.87 0.78
CA LEU A 14 24.76 9.29 2.09
C LEU A 14 24.28 10.33 3.11
N ALA A 15 24.45 11.63 2.87
CA ALA A 15 23.99 12.70 3.74
C ALA A 15 22.49 12.61 4.11
N PRO A 16 21.56 12.25 3.20
CA PRO A 16 20.15 12.07 3.53
C PRO A 16 19.91 10.98 4.59
N SER A 17 20.72 9.91 4.61
CA SER A 17 20.62 8.85 5.62
C SER A 17 21.02 9.32 7.02
N PHE A 18 21.88 10.34 7.11
CA PHE A 18 22.21 11.01 8.39
C PHE A 18 21.19 12.10 8.77
N LEU A 19 20.53 12.72 7.79
CA LEU A 19 19.42 13.66 8.03
C LEU A 19 18.20 12.99 8.69
N TRP A 20 17.95 11.71 8.41
CA TRP A 20 16.95 10.90 9.14
C TRP A 20 17.28 10.71 10.63
N ALA A 21 18.54 10.91 11.05
CA ALA A 21 18.93 10.89 12.46
C ALA A 21 18.95 12.29 13.12
N ALA A 22 19.00 13.37 12.34
CA ALA A 22 19.10 14.74 12.84
C ALA A 22 17.77 15.52 12.82
N GLY A 23 16.74 15.00 12.17
CA GLY A 23 15.37 15.54 12.18
C GLY A 23 14.60 15.19 13.46
N GLY A 24 15.03 15.71 14.61
CA GLY A 24 14.27 15.66 15.87
C GLY A 24 14.50 14.39 16.68
N GLY A 25 15.16 14.53 17.81
CA GLY A 25 15.44 13.43 18.72
C GLY A 25 14.18 12.66 19.14
N GLY A 26 14.26 11.33 19.03
CA GLY A 26 13.60 10.42 19.96
C GLY A 26 12.07 10.49 20.05
N ALA A 27 11.34 10.72 18.96
CA ALA A 27 9.98 10.18 18.89
C ALA A 27 10.10 8.70 18.48
N THR A 28 10.49 7.86 19.44
CA THR A 28 10.77 6.43 19.20
C THR A 28 9.51 5.64 18.82
N ASP A 29 8.32 6.18 19.06
CA ASP A 29 7.05 5.63 18.59
C ASP A 29 6.06 6.77 18.33
N ILE A 30 5.92 7.20 17.06
CA ILE A 30 4.72 7.93 16.66
C ILE A 30 3.61 6.88 16.59
N VAL A 31 2.87 6.72 17.70
CA VAL A 31 1.71 5.85 17.74
C VAL A 31 0.56 6.55 17.02
N VAL A 32 0.28 6.09 15.80
CA VAL A 32 -0.90 6.54 15.05
C VAL A 32 -2.09 5.77 15.60
N VAL A 33 -3.05 6.49 16.17
CA VAL A 33 -4.28 5.94 16.75
C VAL A 33 -5.47 6.46 15.95
N ALA A 34 -6.39 5.59 15.59
CA ALA A 34 -7.63 5.98 14.95
C ALA A 34 -8.58 6.63 15.96
N ASP A 35 -9.15 7.80 15.62
CA ASP A 35 -10.15 8.45 16.46
C ASP A 35 -11.51 7.74 16.33
N THR A 36 -11.87 6.95 17.34
CA THR A 36 -13.13 6.20 17.39
C THR A 36 -14.30 6.98 18.00
N ARG A 37 -14.06 8.19 18.51
CA ARG A 37 -15.07 8.97 19.26
C ARG A 37 -16.09 9.63 18.34
N VAL A 38 -15.68 9.95 17.13
CA VAL A 38 -16.51 10.60 16.11
C VAL A 38 -17.20 9.56 15.22
N LEU A 39 -16.78 8.30 15.28
CA LEU A 39 -17.35 7.21 14.50
C LEU A 39 -18.60 6.66 15.19
N GLY A 40 -19.74 6.69 14.49
CA GLY A 40 -20.97 6.03 14.93
C GLY A 40 -20.85 4.50 14.95
N ASP A 41 -21.80 3.82 15.58
CA ASP A 41 -21.81 2.35 15.61
C ASP A 41 -21.94 1.76 14.20
N GLY A 42 -21.03 0.85 13.87
CA GLY A 42 -20.98 0.22 12.55
C GLY A 42 -19.61 -0.31 12.17
N ILE A 43 -19.47 -0.68 10.89
CA ILE A 43 -18.26 -1.30 10.32
C ILE A 43 -17.03 -0.37 10.43
N MET A 44 -17.20 0.94 10.27
CA MET A 44 -16.09 1.90 10.40
C MET A 44 -15.52 1.95 11.82
N LYS A 45 -16.39 1.92 12.84
CA LYS A 45 -15.97 1.87 14.24
C LYS A 45 -15.31 0.53 14.57
N TYR A 46 -15.80 -0.57 14.01
CA TYR A 46 -15.16 -1.88 14.14
C TYR A 46 -13.72 -1.88 13.61
N PHE A 47 -13.49 -1.39 12.38
CA PHE A 47 -12.14 -1.33 11.82
C PHE A 47 -11.23 -0.36 12.57
N ALA A 48 -11.74 0.81 12.97
CA ALA A 48 -10.96 1.78 13.75
C ALA A 48 -10.59 1.24 15.16
N THR A 49 -11.49 0.49 15.79
CA THR A 49 -11.21 -0.17 17.08
C THR A 49 -10.20 -1.29 16.90
N THR A 50 -10.36 -2.13 15.86
CA THR A 50 -9.42 -3.21 15.54
C THR A 50 -8.02 -2.66 15.24
N TYR A 51 -7.91 -1.54 14.52
CA TYR A 51 -6.63 -0.87 14.26
C TYR A 51 -5.90 -0.46 15.55
N ASN A 52 -6.65 -0.05 16.58
CA ASN A 52 -6.09 0.39 17.86
C ASN A 52 -5.78 -0.78 18.82
N GLU A 53 -6.58 -1.85 18.78
CA GLU A 53 -6.50 -2.96 19.75
C GLU A 53 -5.69 -4.16 19.24
N ASP A 54 -5.80 -4.50 17.95
CA ASP A 54 -5.14 -5.66 17.34
C ASP A 54 -4.70 -5.38 15.89
N MET A 55 -3.44 -4.97 15.76
CA MET A 55 -2.81 -4.65 14.47
C MET A 55 -2.74 -5.86 13.53
N TRP A 56 -2.64 -7.09 14.05
CA TRP A 56 -2.57 -8.31 13.24
C TRP A 56 -3.91 -8.62 12.60
N MET A 57 -4.99 -8.52 13.38
CA MET A 57 -6.35 -8.66 12.86
C MET A 57 -6.65 -7.59 11.81
N PHE A 58 -6.24 -6.34 12.05
CA PHE A 58 -6.40 -5.27 11.07
C PHE A 58 -5.63 -5.55 9.76
N ALA A 59 -4.39 -6.00 9.86
CA ALA A 59 -3.57 -6.34 8.69
C ALA A 59 -4.18 -7.49 7.87
N ALA A 60 -4.73 -8.51 8.53
CA ALA A 60 -5.42 -9.62 7.87
C ALA A 60 -6.65 -9.12 7.08
N TRP A 61 -7.47 -8.25 7.69
CA TRP A 61 -8.60 -7.62 7.01
C TRP A 61 -8.16 -6.79 5.81
N ALA A 62 -7.11 -5.98 5.94
CA ALA A 62 -6.59 -5.16 4.85
C ALA A 62 -6.13 -6.02 3.65
N ALA A 63 -5.45 -7.14 3.92
CA ALA A 63 -5.00 -8.06 2.89
C ALA A 63 -6.18 -8.75 2.18
N ILE A 64 -7.15 -9.27 2.95
CA ILE A 64 -8.35 -9.94 2.41
C ILE A 64 -9.16 -8.97 1.55
N LEU A 65 -9.46 -7.78 2.07
CA LEU A 65 -10.23 -6.78 1.34
C LEU A 65 -9.54 -6.38 0.04
N THR A 66 -8.22 -6.20 0.06
CA THR A 66 -7.44 -5.87 -1.14
C THR A 66 -7.55 -6.97 -2.20
N ALA A 67 -7.38 -8.23 -1.81
CA ALA A 67 -7.54 -9.37 -2.71
C ALA A 67 -8.98 -9.46 -3.27
N CYS A 68 -9.98 -9.29 -2.41
CA CYS A 68 -11.39 -9.30 -2.81
C CYS A 68 -11.73 -8.17 -3.79
N TYR A 69 -11.30 -6.93 -3.52
CA TYR A 69 -11.53 -5.80 -4.42
C TYR A 69 -10.79 -5.97 -5.74
N GLY A 70 -9.56 -6.50 -5.73
CA GLY A 70 -8.80 -6.80 -6.94
C GLY A 70 -9.51 -7.83 -7.82
N ALA A 71 -9.96 -8.94 -7.23
CA ALA A 71 -10.73 -9.96 -7.94
C ALA A 71 -12.07 -9.43 -8.45
N PHE A 72 -12.79 -8.66 -7.64
CA PHE A 72 -14.06 -8.04 -8.01
C PHE A 72 -13.92 -7.10 -9.22
N LEU A 73 -12.91 -6.23 -9.21
CA LEU A 73 -12.62 -5.34 -10.33
C LEU A 73 -12.22 -6.12 -11.59
N GLY A 74 -11.42 -7.18 -11.45
CA GLY A 74 -11.07 -8.07 -12.55
C GLY A 74 -12.31 -8.70 -13.20
N VAL A 75 -13.22 -9.25 -12.40
CA VAL A 75 -14.48 -9.84 -12.88
C VAL A 75 -15.36 -8.80 -13.57
N ILE A 76 -15.44 -7.57 -13.04
CA ILE A 76 -16.18 -6.48 -13.69
C ILE A 76 -15.57 -6.14 -15.05
N MET A 77 -14.24 -6.06 -15.13
CA MET A 77 -13.56 -5.75 -16.39
C MET A 77 -13.81 -6.84 -17.43
N ASP A 78 -13.72 -8.12 -17.04
CA ASP A 78 -14.04 -9.25 -17.92
C ASP A 78 -15.48 -9.19 -18.41
N TYR A 79 -16.42 -8.82 -17.53
CA TYR A 79 -17.82 -8.62 -17.91
C TYR A 79 -17.99 -7.47 -18.91
N LEU A 80 -17.35 -6.32 -18.68
CA LEU A 80 -17.41 -5.17 -19.59
C LEU A 80 -16.78 -5.49 -20.95
N MET A 81 -15.63 -6.16 -20.99
CA MET A 81 -14.97 -6.59 -22.23
C MET A 81 -15.84 -7.55 -23.04
N SER A 82 -16.58 -8.46 -22.37
CA SER A 82 -17.51 -9.35 -23.04
C SER A 82 -18.66 -8.61 -23.76
N LYS A 83 -19.03 -7.42 -23.28
CA LYS A 83 -20.08 -6.58 -23.88
C LYS A 83 -19.58 -5.73 -25.06
N THR A 84 -18.28 -5.46 -25.14
CA THR A 84 -17.68 -4.67 -26.23
C THR A 84 -17.22 -5.52 -27.42
N GLY A 85 -17.42 -6.84 -27.38
CA GLY A 85 -17.11 -7.76 -28.48
C GLY A 85 -15.66 -8.25 -28.52
N LEU A 86 -14.84 -7.87 -27.53
CA LEU A 86 -13.50 -8.43 -27.32
C LEU A 86 -13.63 -9.67 -26.42
N ASP A 87 -13.90 -10.82 -27.03
CA ASP A 87 -13.90 -12.10 -26.33
C ASP A 87 -12.45 -12.64 -26.21
N LEU A 88 -11.83 -12.42 -25.05
CA LEU A 88 -10.51 -12.94 -24.72
C LEU A 88 -10.57 -14.39 -24.19
N LYS A 89 -11.75 -15.00 -24.05
CA LYS A 89 -11.89 -16.37 -23.53
C LYS A 89 -11.53 -17.44 -24.55
N SER A 90 -11.62 -17.14 -25.85
CA SER A 90 -11.20 -18.05 -26.90
C SER A 90 -10.01 -17.49 -27.67
N ARG A 91 -8.83 -18.08 -27.47
CA ARG A 91 -7.69 -17.86 -28.37
C ARG A 91 -7.97 -18.66 -29.64
N LYS A 92 -8.45 -18.02 -30.70
CA LYS A 92 -8.28 -18.57 -32.05
C LYS A 92 -6.79 -18.45 -32.38
N ILE A 93 -6.04 -19.53 -32.17
CA ILE A 93 -4.67 -19.61 -32.69
C ILE A 93 -4.82 -19.58 -34.20
N VAL A 94 -4.66 -18.40 -34.80
CA VAL A 94 -4.55 -18.25 -36.25
C VAL A 94 -3.14 -18.69 -36.61
N GLU A 95 -2.90 -19.99 -36.56
CA GLU A 95 -1.86 -20.61 -37.38
C GLU A 95 -2.54 -21.02 -38.67
N HIS A 96 -2.39 -20.17 -39.70
CA HIS A 96 -2.29 -20.44 -41.14
C HIS A 96 -2.46 -19.13 -41.92
#